data_AF-B3R2A1-F1
#
_entry.id   AF-B3R2A1-F1
#
_cell.length_a   1.000
_cell.length_b   1.000
_cell.length_c   1.000
_cell.angle_alpha   90.00
_cell.angle_beta   90.00
_cell.angle_gamma   90.00
#
_symmetry.space_group_name_H-M   'P 1'
#
loop_
_entity.id
_entity.type
_entity.pdbx_description
1 polymer ?
#
loop_
_entity_poly.entity_id
_entity_poly.type
_entity_poly.pdbx_seq_one_letter_code
_entity_poly.pdbx_strand_id
1 'polypeptide(L)'
;MRKNTEPLTVFTREQLDAYFASYVGMEGGNPGAAVWFCDSSPHPGVAPLSVPLIPHARPTAWDAAYRCKYRHHMERWQSHQKIARIMSAARARVLRTTLGEHDWKHYFDRHLYGPQGAEFKLSLFPLPARPTEEIPWSKAFRRQPELFPRQRYLDLCREGRRFAFIDGIRRLWRPKVVICLGERHADDFALAFGLAQAHAAEHVLQPADQPKTLRVLERDGTTWLLCPPLAGAGGMMSDVLLDAMGQYLSRWLRPDDFSGHVMSEAPETASLP
;
A
#
# COMPACT_ATOMS: atom_id res chain seq x y z
N MET A 1 -32.74 -15.31 29.98
CA MET A 1 -31.44 -15.52 29.29
C MET A 1 -30.62 -14.25 29.42
N ARG A 2 -29.58 -14.26 30.25
CA ARG A 2 -28.65 -13.13 30.39
C ARG A 2 -27.72 -13.14 29.17
N LYS A 3 -27.74 -12.07 28.37
CA LYS A 3 -26.69 -11.83 27.36
C LYS A 3 -25.39 -11.64 28.14
N ASN A 4 -24.50 -12.63 28.10
CA ASN A 4 -23.11 -12.43 28.50
C ASN A 4 -22.56 -11.28 27.66
N THR A 5 -22.47 -10.12 28.30
CA THR A 5 -21.89 -8.93 27.68
C THR A 5 -20.41 -9.11 27.90
N GLU A 6 -19.70 -9.64 26.90
CA GLU A 6 -18.24 -9.64 26.94
C GLU A 6 -17.76 -8.22 27.26
N PRO A 7 -16.80 -8.05 28.19
CA PRO A 7 -16.25 -6.74 28.49
C PRO A 7 -15.62 -6.17 27.22
N LEU A 8 -16.33 -5.22 26.60
CA LEU A 8 -15.85 -4.47 25.45
C LEU A 8 -14.59 -3.73 25.87
N THR A 9 -13.45 -4.23 25.43
CA THR A 9 -12.14 -3.72 25.82
C THR A 9 -11.92 -2.35 25.18
N VAL A 10 -11.73 -1.33 26.00
CA VAL A 10 -11.36 0.02 25.55
C VAL A 10 -9.84 0.09 25.50
N PHE A 11 -9.29 0.48 24.35
CA PHE A 11 -7.84 0.60 24.18
C PHE A 11 -7.39 2.02 24.50
N THR A 12 -6.25 2.13 25.18
CA THR A 12 -5.58 3.41 25.43
C THR A 12 -4.96 3.97 24.15
N ARG A 13 -4.66 5.26 24.15
CA ARG A 13 -3.95 5.93 23.05
C ARG A 13 -2.61 5.27 22.79
N GLU A 14 -1.86 4.96 23.84
CA GLU A 14 -0.53 4.38 23.78
C GLU A 14 -0.55 2.97 23.18
N GLN A 15 -1.55 2.16 23.55
CA GLN A 15 -1.76 0.82 22.97
C GLN A 15 -2.08 0.89 21.47
N LEU A 16 -2.98 1.78 21.07
CA LEU A 16 -3.35 1.96 19.67
C LEU A 16 -2.19 2.50 18.86
N ASP A 17 -1.46 3.49 19.38
CA ASP A 17 -0.31 4.10 18.72
C ASP A 17 0.82 3.07 18.51
N ALA A 18 1.11 2.24 19.52
CA ALA A 18 2.08 1.15 19.39
C ALA A 18 1.66 0.10 18.35
N TYR A 19 0.37 -0.25 18.34
CA TYR A 19 -0.19 -1.21 17.39
C TYR A 19 -0.19 -0.67 15.95
N PHE A 20 -0.50 0.61 15.76
CA PHE A 20 -0.53 1.25 14.46
C PHE A 20 0.87 1.54 13.91
N ALA A 21 1.86 1.77 14.77
CA ALA A 21 3.27 1.92 14.41
C ALA A 21 3.95 0.58 14.06
N SER A 22 3.32 -0.18 13.15
CA SER A 22 3.74 -1.51 12.75
C SER A 22 3.21 -1.85 11.34
N TYR A 23 3.47 -3.03 10.80
CA TYR A 23 2.92 -3.49 9.52
C TYR A 23 1.40 -3.76 9.50
N VAL A 24 0.66 -3.42 10.57
CA VAL A 24 -0.81 -3.56 10.61
C VAL A 24 -1.46 -2.75 9.48
N GLY A 25 -2.48 -3.36 8.86
CA GLY A 25 -3.22 -2.78 7.74
C GLY A 25 -2.48 -2.82 6.40
N MET A 26 -1.18 -3.15 6.39
CA MET A 26 -0.44 -3.31 5.14
C MET A 26 -0.74 -4.69 4.56
N GLU A 27 -0.96 -4.75 3.24
CA GLU A 27 -1.25 -6.01 2.55
C GLU A 27 0.01 -6.85 2.33
N GLY A 28 1.18 -6.21 2.29
CA GLY A 28 2.46 -6.89 2.29
C GLY A 28 3.10 -7.02 0.91
N GLY A 29 3.86 -8.09 0.71
CA GLY A 29 4.74 -8.27 -0.44
C GLY A 29 6.21 -8.21 -0.03
N ASN A 30 7.09 -7.85 -0.95
CA ASN A 30 8.53 -7.73 -0.69
C ASN A 30 8.85 -6.29 -0.25
N PRO A 31 9.15 -5.99 1.02
CA PRO A 31 9.47 -4.62 1.43
C PRO A 31 10.74 -4.09 0.75
N GLY A 32 11.67 -4.95 0.32
CA GLY A 32 12.86 -4.57 -0.46
C GLY A 32 12.60 -4.35 -1.95
N ALA A 33 11.34 -4.44 -2.39
CA ALA A 33 10.94 -4.19 -3.76
C ALA A 33 11.28 -2.78 -4.24
N ALA A 34 11.60 -2.66 -5.53
CA ALA A 34 11.84 -1.37 -6.17
C ALA A 34 10.58 -0.49 -6.24
N VAL A 35 9.39 -1.10 -6.31
CA VAL A 35 8.10 -0.40 -6.44
C VAL A 35 7.22 -0.66 -5.23
N TRP A 36 6.78 0.41 -4.59
CA TRP A 36 5.79 0.36 -3.53
C TRP A 36 4.45 0.93 -4.01
N PHE A 37 3.34 0.30 -3.64
CA PHE A 37 1.98 0.81 -3.85
C PHE A 37 1.38 1.19 -2.50
N CYS A 38 0.98 2.45 -2.35
CA CYS A 38 0.45 2.98 -1.10
C CYS A 38 -0.99 3.45 -1.28
N ASP A 39 -1.93 2.68 -0.74
CA ASP A 39 -3.34 3.09 -0.61
C ASP A 39 -3.51 4.02 0.60
N SER A 40 -4.62 4.77 0.65
CA SER A 40 -4.93 5.53 1.87
C SER A 40 -5.35 4.61 3.03
N SER A 41 -6.14 3.58 2.76
CA SER A 41 -6.60 2.61 3.76
C SER A 41 -6.73 1.21 3.18
N PRO A 42 -6.70 0.16 4.01
CA PRO A 42 -6.82 -1.21 3.55
C PRO A 42 -8.21 -1.52 2.99
N HIS A 43 -8.32 -2.63 2.26
CA HIS A 43 -9.62 -3.13 1.80
C HIS A 43 -10.55 -3.46 3.00
N PRO A 44 -11.88 -3.27 2.88
CA PRO A 44 -12.83 -3.73 3.90
C PRO A 44 -12.66 -5.23 4.19
N GLY A 45 -12.89 -5.64 5.44
CA GLY A 45 -12.73 -7.05 5.83
C GLY A 45 -11.35 -7.43 6.40
N VAL A 46 -10.48 -6.45 6.66
CA VAL A 46 -9.35 -6.64 7.60
C VAL A 46 -9.89 -6.98 8.98
N ALA A 47 -9.20 -7.88 9.70
CA ALA A 47 -9.61 -8.36 11.01
C ALA A 47 -9.95 -7.18 11.96
N PRO A 48 -11.04 -7.29 12.73
CA PRO A 48 -11.38 -6.27 13.72
C PRO A 48 -10.27 -6.14 14.77
N LEU A 49 -10.22 -5.00 15.46
CA LEU A 49 -9.34 -4.84 16.62
C LEU A 49 -9.70 -5.91 17.67
N SER A 50 -8.82 -6.89 17.85
CA SER A 50 -8.97 -7.96 18.83
C SER A 50 -7.97 -7.81 19.97
N VAL A 51 -8.32 -8.34 21.14
CA VAL A 51 -7.44 -8.37 22.30
C VAL A 51 -6.60 -9.64 22.25
N PRO A 52 -5.29 -9.58 22.55
CA PRO A 52 -4.49 -8.38 22.74
C PRO A 52 -4.13 -7.69 21.41
N LEU A 53 -3.90 -6.37 21.44
CA LEU A 53 -3.33 -5.66 20.30
C LEU A 53 -1.85 -6.03 20.17
N ILE A 54 -1.52 -6.88 19.19
CA ILE A 54 -0.16 -7.32 18.92
C ILE A 54 0.36 -6.58 17.69
N PRO A 55 1.35 -5.68 17.83
CA PRO A 55 1.98 -5.03 16.67
C PRO A 55 2.58 -6.07 15.72
N HIS A 56 2.32 -5.90 14.43
CA HIS A 56 2.97 -6.70 13.38
C HIS A 56 4.40 -6.23 13.16
N ALA A 57 5.38 -7.01 13.63
CA ALA A 57 6.81 -6.72 13.50
C ALA A 57 7.36 -6.93 12.08
N ARG A 58 6.70 -7.74 11.25
CA ARG A 58 7.09 -8.05 9.87
C ARG A 58 5.90 -7.86 8.93
N PRO A 59 6.13 -7.49 7.66
CA PRO A 59 5.07 -7.45 6.67
C PRO A 59 4.58 -8.87 6.35
N THR A 60 3.33 -8.96 5.91
CA THR A 60 2.81 -10.19 5.30
C THR A 60 3.60 -10.48 4.02
N ALA A 61 4.21 -11.67 3.90
CA ALA A 61 4.86 -12.07 2.66
C ALA A 61 3.79 -12.48 1.62
N TRP A 62 3.98 -12.04 0.38
CA TRP A 62 3.22 -12.60 -0.73
C TRP A 62 3.96 -13.84 -1.24
N ASP A 63 3.51 -15.02 -0.82
CA ASP A 63 4.10 -16.29 -1.16
C ASP A 63 3.04 -17.34 -1.56
N ALA A 64 3.48 -18.57 -1.76
CA ALA A 64 2.59 -19.69 -2.10
C ALA A 64 1.52 -19.95 -1.02
N ALA A 65 1.85 -19.72 0.27
CA ALA A 65 0.91 -19.90 1.37
C ALA A 65 -0.17 -18.81 1.37
N TYR A 66 0.23 -17.56 1.15
CA TYR A 66 -0.68 -16.43 0.95
C TYR A 66 -1.63 -16.70 -0.23
N ARG A 67 -1.07 -17.11 -1.38
CA ARG A 67 -1.86 -17.47 -2.57
C ARG A 67 -2.84 -18.60 -2.29
N CYS A 68 -2.41 -19.63 -1.57
CA CYS A 68 -3.28 -20.75 -1.21
C CYS A 68 -4.44 -20.30 -0.32
N LYS A 69 -4.15 -19.53 0.73
CA LYS A 69 -5.14 -19.01 1.69
C LYS A 69 -6.22 -18.16 1.02
N TYR A 70 -5.84 -17.34 0.04
CA TYR A 70 -6.75 -16.35 -0.56
C TYR A 70 -7.24 -16.69 -1.97
N ARG A 71 -6.92 -17.88 -2.49
CA ARG A 71 -7.21 -18.28 -3.89
C ARG A 71 -8.62 -17.91 -4.36
N HIS A 72 -9.65 -18.17 -3.56
CA HIS A 72 -11.06 -17.93 -3.92
C HIS A 72 -11.48 -16.45 -3.92
N HIS A 73 -10.64 -15.57 -3.36
CA HIS A 73 -10.91 -14.12 -3.30
C HIS A 73 -10.12 -13.33 -4.34
N MET A 74 -8.97 -13.84 -4.79
CA MET A 74 -8.02 -13.11 -5.64
C MET A 74 -8.61 -12.60 -6.96
N GLU A 75 -9.55 -13.34 -7.56
CA GLU A 75 -10.24 -12.92 -8.80
C GLU A 75 -11.12 -11.67 -8.62
N ARG A 76 -11.47 -11.32 -7.38
CA ARG A 76 -12.28 -10.14 -7.06
C ARG A 76 -11.42 -8.93 -6.67
N TRP A 77 -10.12 -9.12 -6.48
CA TRP A 77 -9.21 -8.06 -6.05
C TRP A 77 -8.77 -7.17 -7.21
N GLN A 78 -9.67 -6.27 -7.60
CA GLN A 78 -9.48 -5.35 -8.73
C GLN A 78 -8.20 -4.50 -8.61
N SER A 79 -7.82 -4.09 -7.40
CA SER A 79 -6.58 -3.33 -7.19
C SER A 79 -5.33 -4.14 -7.56
N HIS A 80 -5.28 -5.43 -7.19
CA HIS A 80 -4.15 -6.31 -7.50
C HIS A 80 -4.06 -6.62 -9.00
N GLN A 81 -5.19 -6.80 -9.66
CA GLN A 81 -5.22 -7.01 -11.12
C GLN A 81 -4.67 -5.80 -11.87
N LYS A 82 -5.02 -4.58 -11.41
CA LYS A 82 -4.50 -3.33 -11.98
C LYS A 82 -3.02 -3.12 -11.69
N ILE A 83 -2.56 -3.47 -10.48
CA ILE A 83 -1.14 -3.49 -10.14
C ILE A 83 -0.39 -4.46 -11.06
N ALA A 84 -0.89 -5.69 -11.22
CA ALA A 84 -0.27 -6.66 -12.13
C ALA A 84 -0.20 -6.14 -13.56
N ARG A 85 -1.22 -5.41 -14.04
CA ARG A 85 -1.19 -4.79 -15.37
C ARG A 85 -0.13 -3.71 -15.50
N ILE A 86 -0.10 -2.76 -14.56
CA ILE A 86 0.93 -1.71 -14.51
C ILE A 86 2.33 -2.34 -14.50
N MET A 87 2.56 -3.34 -13.64
CA MET A 87 3.86 -3.97 -13.47
C MET A 87 4.24 -4.87 -14.65
N SER A 88 3.28 -5.53 -15.30
CA SER A 88 3.51 -6.26 -16.56
C SER A 88 4.00 -5.33 -17.66
N ALA A 89 3.37 -4.17 -17.82
CA ALA A 89 3.79 -3.17 -18.81
C ALA A 89 5.17 -2.58 -18.50
N ALA A 90 5.46 -2.29 -17.23
CA ALA A 90 6.78 -1.87 -16.79
C ALA A 90 7.85 -2.92 -17.09
N ARG A 91 7.58 -4.19 -16.73
CA ARG A 91 8.47 -5.32 -16.96
C ARG A 91 8.76 -5.51 -18.45
N ALA A 92 7.72 -5.52 -19.29
CA ALA A 92 7.89 -5.69 -20.72
C ALA A 92 8.76 -4.58 -21.33
N ARG A 93 8.57 -3.34 -20.88
CA ARG A 93 9.38 -2.19 -21.32
C ARG A 93 10.85 -2.31 -20.91
N VAL A 94 11.10 -2.73 -19.67
CA VAL A 94 12.46 -2.90 -19.11
C VAL A 94 13.19 -4.08 -19.77
N LEU A 95 12.51 -5.20 -19.96
CA LEU A 95 13.08 -6.42 -20.54
C LEU A 95 13.05 -6.43 -22.08
N ARG A 96 12.48 -5.39 -22.70
CA ARG A 96 12.31 -5.27 -24.16
C ARG A 96 11.54 -6.45 -24.77
N THR A 97 10.55 -6.96 -24.05
CA THR A 97 9.65 -8.01 -24.55
C THR A 97 8.36 -7.41 -25.10
N THR A 98 7.75 -8.08 -26.07
CA THR A 98 6.46 -7.64 -26.61
C THR A 98 5.35 -7.86 -25.58
N LEU A 99 4.55 -6.84 -25.30
CA LEU A 99 3.32 -6.98 -24.52
C LEU A 99 2.29 -7.78 -25.32
N GLY A 100 1.93 -8.97 -24.84
CA GLY A 100 0.75 -9.70 -25.32
C GLY A 100 -0.50 -9.36 -24.51
N GLU A 101 -1.69 -9.52 -25.09
CA GLU A 101 -2.99 -9.26 -24.41
C GLU A 101 -3.22 -10.07 -23.12
N HIS A 102 -2.47 -11.15 -22.91
CA HIS A 102 -2.54 -12.00 -21.72
C HIS A 102 -1.37 -11.80 -20.73
N ASP A 103 -0.48 -10.85 -20.98
CA ASP A 103 0.76 -10.69 -20.21
C ASP A 103 0.49 -10.32 -18.74
N TRP A 104 -0.49 -9.46 -18.47
CA TRP A 104 -0.81 -9.07 -17.09
C TRP A 104 -1.43 -10.20 -16.27
N LYS A 105 -2.23 -11.08 -16.89
CA LYS A 105 -2.81 -12.25 -16.20
C LYS A 105 -1.71 -13.24 -15.85
N HIS A 106 -0.75 -13.43 -16.75
CA HIS A 106 0.45 -14.20 -16.47
C HIS A 106 1.25 -13.57 -15.32
N TYR A 107 1.43 -12.25 -15.34
CA TYR A 107 2.09 -11.52 -14.25
C TYR A 107 1.37 -11.70 -12.91
N PHE A 108 0.06 -11.56 -12.89
CA PHE A 108 -0.75 -11.77 -11.69
C PHE A 108 -0.64 -13.21 -11.16
N ASP A 109 -0.62 -14.20 -12.06
CA ASP A 109 -0.53 -15.61 -11.69
C ASP A 109 0.88 -16.01 -11.20
N ARG A 110 1.93 -15.50 -11.84
CA ARG A 110 3.31 -16.02 -11.69
C ARG A 110 4.28 -15.08 -10.97
N HIS A 111 4.03 -13.78 -10.98
CA HIS A 111 5.01 -12.79 -10.54
C HIS A 111 4.53 -11.96 -9.35
N LEU A 112 3.27 -11.50 -9.37
CA LEU A 112 2.76 -10.57 -8.34
C LEU A 112 2.89 -11.15 -6.93
N TYR A 113 2.62 -12.44 -6.74
CA TYR A 113 2.67 -13.10 -5.42
C TYR A 113 3.96 -13.89 -5.20
N GLY A 114 5.10 -13.30 -5.56
CA GLY A 114 6.43 -13.84 -5.29
C GLY A 114 7.02 -13.27 -3.99
N PRO A 115 7.70 -14.08 -3.16
CA PRO A 115 8.31 -13.61 -1.91
C PRO A 115 9.43 -12.58 -2.16
N GLN A 116 10.05 -12.63 -3.33
CA GLN A 116 11.01 -11.65 -3.85
C GLN A 116 10.40 -10.87 -5.03
N GLY A 117 9.10 -10.60 -4.96
CA GLY A 117 8.37 -9.83 -5.97
C GLY A 117 8.94 -8.43 -6.14
N ALA A 118 8.55 -7.77 -7.23
CA ALA A 118 8.97 -6.42 -7.55
C ALA A 118 8.12 -5.36 -6.82
N GLU A 119 7.18 -5.80 -5.98
CA GLU A 119 6.16 -4.97 -5.34
C GLU A 119 6.09 -5.15 -3.82
N PHE A 120 5.84 -4.03 -3.15
CA PHE A 120 5.31 -3.97 -1.81
C PHE A 120 4.00 -3.18 -1.82
N LYS A 121 2.99 -3.61 -1.08
CA LYS A 121 1.73 -2.90 -0.94
C LYS A 121 1.43 -2.57 0.52
N LEU A 122 1.24 -1.28 0.78
CA LEU A 122 0.98 -0.72 2.08
C LEU A 122 -0.21 0.23 2.07
N SER A 123 -0.63 0.67 3.25
CA SER A 123 -1.65 1.70 3.41
C SER A 123 -1.21 2.76 4.41
N LEU A 124 -1.57 4.02 4.20
CA LEU A 124 -1.28 5.10 5.16
C LEU A 124 -1.92 4.82 6.52
N PHE A 125 -3.22 4.56 6.49
CA PHE A 125 -4.04 4.33 7.66
C PHE A 125 -4.16 2.81 7.91
N PRO A 126 -3.99 2.31 9.14
CA PRO A 126 -3.95 0.87 9.44
C PRO A 126 -5.33 0.19 9.46
N LEU A 127 -6.40 0.95 9.64
CA LEU A 127 -7.79 0.47 9.64
C LEU A 127 -8.51 0.86 8.34
N PRO A 128 -9.38 -0.02 7.81
CA PRO A 128 -10.17 0.28 6.62
C PRO A 128 -11.13 1.44 6.89
N ALA A 129 -11.39 2.24 5.86
CA ALA A 129 -12.35 3.35 5.96
C ALA A 129 -13.76 2.91 6.40
N ARG A 130 -14.11 1.65 6.11
CA ARG A 130 -15.28 0.94 6.63
C ARG A 130 -14.82 -0.38 7.24
N PRO A 131 -14.98 -0.60 8.56
CA PRO A 131 -14.59 -1.85 9.23
C PRO A 131 -15.21 -3.09 8.59
N THR A 132 -16.49 -3.01 8.26
CA THR A 132 -17.20 -3.98 7.41
C THR A 132 -18.09 -3.22 6.42
N GLU A 133 -18.59 -3.89 5.38
CA GLU A 133 -19.52 -3.25 4.42
C GLU A 133 -20.81 -2.76 5.09
N GLU A 134 -21.23 -3.43 6.17
CA GLU A 134 -22.51 -3.19 6.86
C GLU A 134 -22.42 -2.26 8.06
N ILE A 135 -21.23 -2.13 8.70
CA ILE A 135 -21.09 -1.40 9.97
C ILE A 135 -20.34 -0.08 9.73
N PRO A 136 -21.01 1.08 9.86
CA PRO A 136 -20.34 2.37 9.75
C PRO A 136 -19.38 2.60 10.92
N TRP A 137 -18.34 3.42 10.69
CA TRP A 137 -17.32 3.76 11.69
C TRP A 137 -17.90 4.19 13.04
N SER A 138 -18.93 5.04 13.02
CA SER A 138 -19.60 5.57 14.20
C SER A 138 -20.31 4.50 15.04
N LYS A 139 -20.63 3.34 14.45
CA LYS A 139 -21.19 2.19 15.15
C LYS A 139 -20.08 1.25 15.63
N ALA A 140 -19.08 1.00 14.79
CA ALA A 140 -17.95 0.12 15.11
C ALA A 140 -17.12 0.62 16.30
N PHE A 141 -16.84 1.94 16.36
CA PHE A 141 -15.88 2.50 17.32
C PHE A 141 -16.47 3.50 18.31
N ARG A 142 -17.81 3.56 18.44
CA ARG A 142 -18.49 4.52 19.35
C ARG A 142 -17.93 4.54 20.77
N ARG A 143 -17.48 3.39 21.26
CA ARG A 143 -16.97 3.19 22.63
C ARG A 143 -15.45 3.29 22.74
N GLN A 144 -14.75 3.67 21.67
CA GLN A 144 -13.30 3.87 21.64
C GLN A 144 -13.00 5.37 21.49
N PRO A 145 -12.71 6.11 22.58
CA PRO A 145 -12.55 7.56 22.56
C PRO A 145 -11.46 8.06 21.62
N GLU A 146 -10.40 7.29 21.43
CA GLU A 146 -9.28 7.61 20.52
C GLU A 146 -9.62 7.37 19.04
N LEU A 147 -10.68 6.61 18.76
CA LEU A 147 -11.12 6.30 17.40
C LEU A 147 -12.42 7.01 17.00
N PHE A 148 -13.16 7.59 17.96
CA PHE A 148 -14.44 8.26 17.72
C PHE A 148 -14.44 9.72 18.21
N PRO A 149 -14.80 10.71 17.36
CA PRO A 149 -15.16 10.58 15.93
C PRO A 149 -13.96 10.15 15.07
N ARG A 150 -14.20 9.73 13.82
CA ARG A 150 -13.16 9.23 12.90
C ARG A 150 -11.95 10.17 12.78
N GLN A 151 -12.16 11.48 12.93
CA GLN A 151 -11.08 12.45 12.90
C GLN A 151 -9.99 12.16 13.94
N ARG A 152 -10.35 11.74 15.17
CA ARG A 152 -9.37 11.40 16.22
C ARG A 152 -8.45 10.25 15.83
N TYR A 153 -8.98 9.27 15.09
CA TYR A 153 -8.16 8.19 14.56
C TYR A 153 -7.18 8.68 13.48
N LEU A 154 -7.62 9.57 12.59
CA LEU A 154 -6.75 10.14 11.57
C LEU A 154 -5.64 10.97 12.23
N ASP A 155 -5.99 11.79 13.21
CA ASP A 155 -5.03 12.62 13.95
C ASP A 155 -4.06 11.76 14.75
N LEU A 156 -4.54 10.68 15.40
CA LEU A 156 -3.68 9.69 16.05
C LEU A 156 -2.66 9.09 15.09
N CYS A 157 -3.03 8.80 13.83
CA CYS A 157 -2.08 8.28 12.85
C CYS A 157 -1.10 9.34 12.34
N ARG A 158 -1.55 10.58 12.17
CA ARG A 158 -0.77 11.71 11.65
C ARG A 158 0.25 12.23 12.65
N GLU A 159 -0.18 12.39 13.89
CA GLU A 159 0.58 12.99 14.99
C GLU A 159 1.30 11.93 15.84
N GLY A 160 0.81 10.69 15.81
CA GLY A 160 1.42 9.57 16.49
C GLY A 160 2.55 8.92 15.67
N ARG A 161 2.85 7.67 16.01
CA ARG A 161 4.00 6.94 15.47
C ARG A 161 3.74 6.25 14.13
N ARG A 162 2.50 6.21 13.63
CA ARG A 162 2.17 5.54 12.35
C ARG A 162 2.91 6.15 11.17
N PHE A 163 2.84 7.47 11.00
CA PHE A 163 3.47 8.15 9.87
C PHE A 163 5.01 8.15 10.00
N ALA A 164 5.53 8.33 11.21
CA ALA A 164 6.95 8.15 11.50
C ALA A 164 7.45 6.72 11.18
N PHE A 165 6.64 5.70 11.47
CA PHE A 165 6.93 4.31 11.12
C PHE A 165 7.01 4.10 9.60
N ILE A 166 6.05 4.64 8.84
CA ILE A 166 6.04 4.56 7.36
C ILE A 166 7.31 5.19 6.78
N ASP A 167 7.68 6.38 7.22
CA ASP A 167 8.90 7.04 6.77
C ASP A 167 10.16 6.27 7.21
N GLY A 168 10.13 5.66 8.40
CA GLY A 168 11.19 4.79 8.91
C GLY A 168 11.43 3.56 8.04
N ILE A 169 10.38 2.81 7.69
CA ILE A 169 10.51 1.65 6.81
C ILE A 169 10.93 2.07 5.40
N ARG A 170 10.45 3.22 4.89
CA ARG A 170 10.91 3.73 3.59
C ARG A 170 12.41 4.03 3.61
N ARG A 171 12.93 4.69 4.64
CA ARG A 171 14.37 4.95 4.76
C ARG A 171 15.19 3.67 4.87
N LEU A 172 14.65 2.65 5.54
CA LEU A 172 15.31 1.35 5.68
C LEU A 172 15.40 0.64 4.33
N TRP A 173 14.28 0.50 3.62
CA TRP A 173 14.18 -0.32 2.42
C TRP A 173 14.50 0.42 1.12
N ARG A 174 14.44 1.76 1.13
CA ARG A 174 14.83 2.64 0.03
C ARG A 174 14.22 2.23 -1.32
N PRO A 175 12.88 2.16 -1.44
CA PRO A 175 12.25 1.88 -2.74
C PRO A 175 12.66 2.94 -3.77
N LYS A 176 12.73 2.54 -5.04
CA LYS A 176 12.99 3.48 -6.13
C LYS A 176 11.77 4.34 -6.41
N VAL A 177 10.59 3.72 -6.40
CA VAL A 177 9.33 4.42 -6.67
C VAL A 177 8.26 4.03 -5.65
N VAL A 178 7.51 5.03 -5.15
CA VAL A 178 6.30 4.84 -4.34
C VAL A 178 5.11 5.43 -5.08
N ILE A 179 4.10 4.62 -5.37
CA ILE A 179 2.89 5.03 -6.07
C ILE A 179 1.79 5.27 -5.03
N CYS A 180 1.44 6.53 -4.84
CA CYS A 180 0.45 7.00 -3.88
C CYS A 180 -0.92 7.07 -4.55
N LEU A 181 -1.79 6.13 -4.18
CA LEU A 181 -3.10 5.94 -4.80
C LEU A 181 -4.17 6.82 -4.14
N GLY A 182 -4.65 7.82 -4.89
CA GLY A 182 -5.72 8.71 -4.45
C GLY A 182 -5.22 10.08 -4.05
N GLU A 183 -5.06 10.96 -5.04
CA GLU A 183 -4.61 12.35 -4.91
C GLU A 183 -5.31 13.18 -3.81
N ARG A 184 -6.55 12.85 -3.45
CA ARG A 184 -7.26 13.51 -2.33
C ARG A 184 -6.57 13.35 -0.97
N HIS A 185 -5.63 12.41 -0.86
CA HIS A 185 -4.81 12.16 0.32
C HIS A 185 -3.37 12.69 0.14
N ALA A 186 -3.13 13.60 -0.82
CA ALA A 186 -1.81 14.14 -1.11
C ALA A 186 -1.09 14.68 0.13
N ASP A 187 -1.80 15.41 0.99
CA ASP A 187 -1.22 15.97 2.22
C ASP A 187 -0.87 14.87 3.23
N ASP A 188 -1.71 13.84 3.35
CA ASP A 188 -1.42 12.68 4.21
C ASP A 188 -0.19 11.91 3.70
N PHE A 189 -0.06 11.72 2.38
CA PHE A 189 1.13 11.10 1.77
C PHE A 189 2.38 11.97 2.01
N ALA A 190 2.25 13.29 1.80
CA ALA A 190 3.36 14.21 2.01
C ALA A 190 3.82 14.21 3.47
N LEU A 191 2.90 14.14 4.43
CA LEU A 191 3.23 14.04 5.84
C LEU A 191 3.88 12.68 6.17
N ALA A 192 3.27 11.57 5.73
CA ALA A 192 3.72 10.21 6.05
C ALA A 192 5.10 9.85 5.47
N PHE A 193 5.47 10.47 4.36
CA PHE A 193 6.78 10.25 3.71
C PHE A 193 7.74 11.44 3.86
N GLY A 194 7.36 12.46 4.64
CA GLY A 194 8.18 13.65 4.86
C GLY A 194 8.51 14.39 3.56
N LEU A 195 7.54 14.76 2.73
CA LEU A 195 7.77 15.34 1.39
C LEU A 195 7.72 16.88 1.35
N ALA A 196 7.75 17.55 2.50
CA ALA A 196 7.64 19.02 2.57
C ALA A 196 8.71 19.78 1.74
N GLN A 197 9.87 19.17 1.50
CA GLN A 197 10.98 19.73 0.73
C GLN A 197 11.31 18.92 -0.54
N ALA A 198 10.38 18.06 -0.99
CA ALA A 198 10.60 17.26 -2.19
C ALA A 198 10.60 18.15 -3.45
N HIS A 199 11.45 17.83 -4.42
CA HIS A 199 11.35 18.44 -5.74
C HIS A 199 10.03 17.99 -6.39
N ALA A 200 9.26 18.93 -6.92
CA ALA A 200 7.94 18.65 -7.49
C ALA A 200 7.91 18.95 -8.98
N ALA A 201 7.37 18.00 -9.74
CA ALA A 201 7.05 18.14 -11.16
C ALA A 201 5.68 17.53 -11.45
N GLU A 202 5.13 17.87 -12.61
CA GLU A 202 3.92 17.23 -13.12
C GLU A 202 4.25 16.37 -14.33
N HIS A 203 3.55 15.25 -14.46
CA HIS A 203 3.59 14.41 -15.64
C HIS A 203 2.18 14.05 -16.08
N VAL A 204 1.89 14.18 -17.38
CA VAL A 204 0.58 13.85 -17.92
C VAL A 204 0.65 12.50 -18.62
N LEU A 205 -0.12 11.52 -18.12
CA LEU A 205 -0.41 10.30 -18.84
C LEU A 205 -1.52 10.56 -19.84
N GLN A 206 -1.21 10.51 -21.14
CA GLN A 206 -2.19 10.69 -22.21
C GLN A 206 -2.02 9.66 -23.34
N PRO A 207 -2.35 8.38 -23.08
CA PRO A 207 -2.21 7.34 -24.11
C PRO A 207 -3.41 7.25 -25.06
N ALA A 208 -4.62 7.58 -24.61
CA ALA A 208 -5.85 7.83 -25.38
C ALA A 208 -6.94 8.31 -24.40
N ASP A 209 -8.01 8.95 -24.88
CA ASP A 209 -9.13 9.50 -24.10
C ASP A 209 -8.82 10.79 -23.31
N GLN A 210 -8.72 10.70 -21.98
CA GLN A 210 -8.59 11.83 -21.06
C GLN A 210 -7.22 11.81 -20.37
N PRO A 211 -6.48 12.93 -20.39
CA PRO A 211 -5.22 13.02 -19.69
C PRO A 211 -5.40 12.82 -18.18
N LYS A 212 -4.46 12.11 -17.55
CA LYS A 212 -4.35 12.05 -16.09
C LYS A 212 -3.02 12.67 -15.68
N THR A 213 -3.10 13.71 -14.85
CA THR A 213 -1.93 14.34 -14.28
C THR A 213 -1.45 13.54 -13.07
N LEU A 214 -0.15 13.28 -13.04
CA LEU A 214 0.58 12.72 -11.91
C LEU A 214 1.39 13.85 -11.27
N ARG A 215 1.38 13.93 -9.95
CA ARG A 215 2.38 14.72 -9.22
C ARG A 215 3.59 13.84 -8.96
N VAL A 216 4.74 14.25 -9.47
CA VAL A 216 6.01 13.57 -9.31
C VAL A 216 6.79 14.30 -8.23
N LEU A 217 7.12 13.62 -7.15
CA LEU A 217 7.91 14.17 -6.06
C LEU A 217 9.21 13.38 -5.93
N GLU A 218 10.35 14.03 -5.75
CA GLU A 218 11.64 13.35 -5.59
C GLU A 218 12.36 13.82 -4.33
N ARG A 219 12.86 12.84 -3.57
CA ARG A 219 13.60 13.06 -2.32
C ARG A 219 14.39 11.81 -1.93
N ASP A 220 15.62 12.00 -1.44
CA ASP A 220 16.47 10.94 -0.89
C ASP A 220 16.70 9.73 -1.83
N GLY A 221 16.63 9.95 -3.16
CA GLY A 221 16.77 8.90 -4.17
C GLY A 221 15.52 8.03 -4.39
N THR A 222 14.39 8.38 -3.78
CA THR A 222 13.08 7.79 -4.04
C THR A 222 12.23 8.78 -4.86
N THR A 223 11.43 8.27 -5.78
CA THR A 223 10.41 9.04 -6.50
C THR A 223 9.02 8.64 -6.01
N TRP A 224 8.15 9.61 -5.73
CA TRP A 224 6.75 9.39 -5.41
C TRP A 224 5.88 9.85 -6.58
N LEU A 225 4.93 9.01 -6.95
CA LEU A 225 3.92 9.32 -7.95
C LEU A 225 2.57 9.42 -7.26
N LEU A 226 2.07 10.64 -7.08
CA LEU A 226 0.72 10.87 -6.62
C LEU A 226 -0.21 10.78 -7.83
N CYS A 227 -1.08 9.78 -7.83
CA CYS A 227 -1.97 9.52 -8.95
C CYS A 227 -3.44 9.39 -8.48
N PRO A 228 -4.39 9.49 -9.42
CA PRO A 228 -5.77 9.12 -9.16
C PRO A 228 -5.86 7.68 -8.62
N PRO A 229 -6.94 7.34 -7.87
CA PRO A 229 -7.12 5.98 -7.38
C PRO A 229 -7.22 4.97 -8.53
N LEU A 230 -6.89 3.70 -8.29
CA LEU A 230 -7.08 2.64 -9.29
C LEU A 230 -8.56 2.28 -9.50
N ALA A 231 -9.51 2.94 -8.86
CA ALA A 231 -10.94 2.62 -8.93
C ALA A 231 -11.82 3.89 -8.91
N GLY A 232 -13.06 3.76 -9.39
CA GLY A 232 -14.07 4.83 -9.35
C GLY A 232 -14.06 5.76 -10.57
N ALA A 233 -15.06 6.65 -10.65
CA ALA A 233 -15.31 7.48 -11.83
C ALA A 233 -14.15 8.40 -12.25
N GLY A 234 -13.35 8.86 -11.28
CA GLY A 234 -12.15 9.68 -11.54
C GLY A 234 -10.84 8.89 -11.65
N GLY A 235 -10.88 7.57 -11.44
CA GLY A 235 -9.69 6.73 -11.26
C GLY A 235 -9.02 6.27 -12.56
N MET A 236 -7.90 5.56 -12.41
CA MET A 236 -7.19 4.89 -13.49
C MET A 236 -7.85 3.54 -13.80
N MET A 237 -8.89 3.58 -14.64
CA MET A 237 -9.74 2.42 -14.92
C MET A 237 -9.45 1.74 -16.25
N SER A 238 -8.95 2.46 -17.26
CA SER A 238 -8.72 1.90 -18.58
C SER A 238 -7.39 1.17 -18.67
N ASP A 239 -7.41 0.06 -19.38
CA ASP A 239 -6.26 -0.78 -19.68
C ASP A 239 -5.09 0.00 -20.29
N VAL A 240 -5.40 0.87 -21.25
CA VAL A 240 -4.44 1.73 -21.95
C VAL A 240 -3.74 2.71 -20.99
N LEU A 241 -4.47 3.25 -20.01
CA LEU A 241 -3.91 4.15 -19.00
C LEU A 241 -3.02 3.41 -17.99
N LEU A 242 -3.41 2.19 -17.59
CA LEU A 242 -2.60 1.34 -16.72
C LEU A 242 -1.29 0.92 -17.41
N ASP A 243 -1.35 0.60 -18.70
CA ASP A 243 -0.17 0.26 -19.50
C ASP A 243 0.76 1.48 -19.64
N ALA A 244 0.21 2.68 -19.86
CA ALA A 244 0.98 3.91 -19.92
C ALA A 244 1.65 4.26 -18.58
N MET A 245 0.95 4.05 -17.45
CA MET A 245 1.55 4.16 -16.12
C MET A 245 2.73 3.18 -15.97
N GLY A 246 2.57 1.92 -16.39
CA GLY A 246 3.65 0.94 -16.38
C GLY A 246 4.85 1.34 -17.24
N GLN A 247 4.60 1.83 -18.45
CA GLN A 247 5.66 2.35 -19.33
C GLN A 247 6.37 3.55 -18.70
N TYR A 248 5.65 4.45 -18.04
CA TYR A 248 6.24 5.59 -17.35
C TYR A 248 7.11 5.14 -16.16
N LEU A 249 6.64 4.18 -15.36
CA LEU A 249 7.39 3.60 -14.25
C LEU A 249 8.71 2.96 -14.66
N SER A 250 8.79 2.41 -15.88
CA SER A 250 9.99 1.73 -16.38
C SER A 250 11.26 2.59 -16.33
N ARG A 251 11.13 3.92 -16.29
CA ARG A 251 12.24 4.89 -16.23
C ARG A 251 13.12 4.74 -14.98
N TRP A 252 12.56 4.23 -13.89
CA TRP A 252 13.29 4.02 -12.63
C TRP A 252 13.68 2.56 -12.42
N LEU A 253 13.27 1.67 -13.31
CA LEU A 253 13.40 0.23 -13.14
C LEU A 253 14.50 -0.35 -14.04
N ARG A 254 15.07 -1.46 -13.59
CA ARG A 254 16.13 -2.22 -14.25
C ARG A 254 15.73 -3.69 -14.35
N PRO A 255 16.33 -4.47 -15.27
CA PRO A 255 16.04 -5.90 -15.37
C PRO A 255 16.16 -6.63 -14.04
N ASP A 256 17.16 -6.25 -13.23
CA ASP A 256 17.42 -6.89 -11.93
C ASP A 256 16.24 -6.74 -10.94
N ASP A 257 15.46 -5.66 -11.05
CA ASP A 257 14.29 -5.42 -10.19
C ASP A 257 13.16 -6.45 -10.40
N PHE A 258 13.23 -7.25 -11.49
CA PHE A 258 12.27 -8.30 -11.83
C PHE A 258 12.85 -9.71 -11.70
N SER A 259 14.12 -9.84 -11.29
CA SER A 259 14.84 -11.12 -11.27
C SER A 259 14.80 -11.85 -9.91
N GLY A 260 14.13 -11.25 -8.91
CA GLY A 260 13.93 -11.87 -7.60
C GLY A 260 15.22 -12.12 -6.83
N HIS A 261 16.28 -11.33 -7.08
CA HIS A 261 17.58 -11.55 -6.47
C HIS A 261 17.54 -11.45 -4.94
N VAL A 262 18.18 -12.44 -4.32
CA VAL A 262 18.43 -12.60 -2.89
C VAL A 262 19.17 -11.37 -2.37
N MET A 263 18.47 -10.49 -1.65
CA MET A 263 19.17 -9.57 -0.76
C MET A 263 19.60 -10.35 0.50
N SER A 264 20.92 -10.39 0.68
CA SER A 264 21.64 -10.75 1.89
C SER A 264 20.92 -10.23 3.14
N GLU A 265 20.91 -11.07 4.18
CA GLU A 265 20.35 -10.83 5.51
C GLU A 265 20.42 -9.34 5.93
N ALA A 266 19.26 -8.77 6.24
CA ALA A 266 19.20 -7.47 6.89
C ALA A 266 20.03 -7.51 8.18
N PRO A 267 20.82 -6.48 8.49
CA PRO A 267 21.57 -6.43 9.72
C PRO A 267 20.60 -6.51 10.90
N GLU A 268 20.96 -7.39 11.83
CA GLU A 268 20.33 -7.63 13.11
C GLU A 268 19.91 -6.30 13.75
N THR A 269 18.63 -6.22 14.13
CA THR A 269 18.00 -5.06 14.74
C THR A 269 18.84 -4.50 15.88
N ALA A 270 19.53 -3.38 15.63
CA ALA A 270 19.94 -2.49 16.69
C ALA A 270 18.66 -1.92 17.32
N SER A 271 18.41 -2.31 18.56
CA SER A 271 17.38 -1.72 19.42
C SER A 271 17.52 -0.19 19.37
N LEU A 272 16.52 0.48 18.79
CA LEU A 272 16.42 1.93 18.88
C LEU A 272 15.89 2.28 20.28
N PRO A 273 16.43 3.33 20.92
CA PRO A 273 16.00 3.81 22.24
C PRO A 273 14.56 4.33 22.25
#